data_AF-A0A847LRQ5-F1
#
_entry.id   AF-A0A847LRQ5-F1
#
_cell.length_a   1.000
_cell.length_b   1.000
_cell.length_c   1.000
_cell.angle_alpha   90.00
_cell.angle_beta   90.00
_cell.angle_gamma   90.00
#
_symmetry.space_group_name_H-M   'P 1'
#
loop_
_entity.id
_entity.type
_entity.pdbx_description
1 polymer ?
#
loop_
_entity_poly.entity_id
_entity_poly.type
_entity_poly.pdbx_seq_one_letter_code
_entity_poly.pdbx_strand_id
1 'polypeptide(L)'
;MGIKDAVFLFNKQISPRRLIKQILSDPKNQSYYKEIAQNFFFSDEAIIQGNEIESFFSGIDIYYNASIGALCVNRTGFVEFNGAKIDILDPIVTLKKDLYAYLILPPLDSKDPGYLVIDNILKIIKDKKILNYTSTENIQKALNFAVKGYGITILLAKGVEPVSGREAEIKLFFGLSAKAGKLKDDGSIDFKEREKFINVKAGEQIGEYIEGRKPVKGYDVFGNEIEPPIEPHTGYKVGKNLKIEGSKVLAAIDGIVELDEFNKVSINNIIKIDKDIDLSTGNIKSESSILVNGKINPGFLVETEADLIVEESIFNASIKVGGNCRVKHGISGEMQKTKIFVKKDLVAEYIENANIKCAGNIQFTNSILHSKIICGGSIKGIGKSVIIGGEIFA
;
A
#
# COMPACT_ATOMS: atom_id res chain seq x y z
N MET A 1 -43.90 9.83 -62.37
CA MET A 1 -42.47 9.63 -62.04
C MET A 1 -42.35 9.88 -60.55
N GLY A 2 -42.11 8.83 -59.75
CA GLY A 2 -42.06 8.94 -58.30
C GLY A 2 -40.93 9.87 -57.87
N ILE A 3 -41.25 10.86 -57.05
CA ILE A 3 -40.30 11.74 -56.39
C ILE A 3 -39.42 10.83 -55.53
N LYS A 4 -38.11 10.75 -55.82
CA LYS A 4 -37.20 9.93 -55.00
C LYS A 4 -36.92 10.66 -53.69
N ASP A 5 -37.19 9.97 -52.58
CA ASP A 5 -36.88 10.38 -51.21
C ASP A 5 -35.36 10.50 -50.98
N ALA A 6 -34.95 11.07 -49.84
CA ALA A 6 -33.56 11.19 -49.42
C ALA A 6 -32.83 9.83 -49.43
N VAL A 7 -31.72 9.77 -50.17
CA VAL A 7 -30.84 8.58 -50.29
C VAL A 7 -29.63 8.75 -49.39
N PHE A 8 -29.48 7.86 -48.42
CA PHE A 8 -28.34 7.81 -47.51
C PHE A 8 -27.22 7.00 -48.15
N LEU A 9 -26.03 7.60 -48.26
CA LEU A 9 -24.84 6.95 -48.82
C LEU A 9 -24.04 6.16 -47.78
N PHE A 10 -24.56 6.09 -46.55
CA PHE A 10 -23.99 5.34 -45.43
C PHE A 10 -25.06 4.43 -44.81
N ASN A 11 -24.63 3.45 -44.00
CA ASN A 11 -25.55 2.54 -43.35
C ASN A 11 -26.07 3.10 -42.02
N LYS A 12 -27.36 3.46 -42.00
CA LYS A 12 -28.04 4.02 -40.83
C LYS A 12 -28.18 3.06 -39.64
N GLN A 13 -28.06 1.75 -39.86
CA GLN A 13 -28.19 0.74 -38.79
C GLN A 13 -26.86 0.50 -38.07
N ILE A 14 -25.76 0.95 -38.65
CA ILE A 14 -24.42 0.80 -38.08
C ILE A 14 -24.19 1.91 -37.04
N SER A 15 -23.69 1.52 -35.87
CA SER A 15 -23.12 2.46 -34.91
C SER A 15 -21.59 2.38 -34.97
N PRO A 16 -20.92 3.36 -35.60
CA PRO A 16 -19.47 3.40 -35.60
C PRO A 16 -18.90 3.51 -34.20
N ARG A 17 -19.56 4.20 -33.26
CA ARG A 17 -19.12 4.27 -31.85
C ARG A 17 -19.06 2.88 -31.20
N ARG A 18 -20.03 2.00 -31.48
CA ARG A 18 -20.01 0.60 -31.02
C ARG A 18 -18.88 -0.18 -31.67
N LEU A 19 -18.73 -0.07 -33.00
CA LEU A 19 -17.71 -0.80 -33.75
C LEU A 19 -16.28 -0.38 -33.39
N ILE A 20 -16.04 0.91 -33.16
CA ILE A 20 -14.75 1.42 -32.67
C ILE A 20 -14.35 0.69 -31.38
N LYS A 21 -15.28 0.52 -30.42
CA LYS A 21 -14.99 -0.21 -29.18
C LYS A 21 -14.64 -1.68 -29.45
N GLN A 22 -15.36 -2.32 -30.37
CA GLN A 22 -15.10 -3.72 -30.76
C GLN A 22 -13.73 -3.86 -31.45
N ILE A 23 -13.40 -2.93 -32.35
CA ILE A 23 -12.10 -2.85 -33.04
C ILE A 23 -10.97 -2.67 -32.03
N LEU A 24 -11.12 -1.78 -31.06
CA LEU A 24 -10.10 -1.56 -30.02
C LEU A 24 -9.93 -2.78 -29.11
N SER A 25 -10.97 -3.60 -28.91
CA SER A 25 -10.90 -4.84 -28.13
C SER A 25 -10.32 -6.02 -28.91
N ASP A 26 -10.56 -6.09 -30.21
CA ASP A 26 -10.05 -7.14 -31.11
C ASP A 26 -9.63 -6.54 -32.46
N PRO A 27 -8.45 -5.91 -32.53
CA PRO A 27 -8.01 -5.18 -33.71
C PRO A 27 -7.65 -6.09 -34.90
N LYS A 28 -7.64 -7.41 -34.72
CA LYS A 28 -7.38 -8.40 -35.78
C LYS A 28 -8.65 -8.78 -36.54
N ASN A 29 -9.83 -8.56 -35.95
CA ASN A 29 -11.10 -8.95 -36.55
C ASN A 29 -11.50 -8.01 -37.70
N GLN A 30 -11.21 -8.44 -38.92
CA GLN A 30 -11.50 -7.69 -40.14
C GLN A 30 -13.01 -7.48 -40.39
N SER A 31 -13.89 -8.29 -39.79
CA SER A 31 -15.34 -8.11 -39.96
C SER A 31 -15.80 -6.77 -39.41
N TYR A 32 -15.26 -6.32 -38.27
CA TYR A 32 -15.63 -5.03 -37.68
C TYR A 32 -15.20 -3.85 -38.56
N TYR A 33 -14.02 -3.95 -39.18
CA TYR A 33 -13.55 -2.90 -40.07
C TYR A 33 -14.33 -2.87 -41.39
N LYS A 34 -14.71 -4.03 -41.95
CA LYS A 34 -15.57 -4.09 -43.14
C LYS A 34 -16.97 -3.53 -42.88
N GLU A 35 -17.50 -3.78 -41.68
CA GLU A 35 -18.77 -3.19 -41.25
C GLU A 35 -18.65 -1.66 -41.15
N ILE A 36 -17.66 -1.15 -40.39
CA ILE A 36 -17.50 0.29 -40.15
C ILE A 36 -17.12 1.08 -41.42
N ALA A 37 -16.53 0.42 -42.44
CA ALA A 37 -16.15 1.04 -43.71
C ALA A 37 -17.33 1.70 -44.43
N GLN A 38 -18.54 1.13 -44.32
CA GLN A 38 -19.78 1.68 -44.92
C GLN A 38 -20.16 3.07 -44.39
N ASN A 39 -19.53 3.49 -43.29
CA ASN A 39 -19.80 4.74 -42.62
C ASN A 39 -18.58 5.66 -42.59
N PHE A 40 -17.47 5.33 -43.27
CA PHE A 40 -16.27 6.17 -43.28
C PHE A 40 -16.22 7.08 -44.51
N PHE A 41 -16.13 8.39 -44.29
CA PHE A 41 -16.15 9.41 -45.35
C PHE A 41 -14.94 10.34 -45.26
N PHE A 42 -14.42 10.73 -46.42
CA PHE A 42 -13.43 11.80 -46.54
C PHE A 42 -14.12 13.16 -46.59
N SER A 43 -13.37 14.22 -46.30
CA SER A 43 -13.84 15.60 -46.46
C SER A 43 -14.44 15.81 -47.85
N ASP A 44 -15.53 16.54 -47.92
CA ASP A 44 -16.29 16.93 -49.11
C ASP A 44 -17.06 15.79 -49.82
N GLU A 45 -16.96 14.55 -49.31
CA GLU A 45 -17.80 13.44 -49.82
C GLU A 45 -19.28 13.63 -49.45
N ALA A 46 -20.15 13.31 -50.40
CA ALA A 46 -21.60 13.30 -50.18
C ALA A 46 -22.01 12.15 -49.25
N ILE A 47 -22.89 12.44 -48.30
CA ILE A 47 -23.47 11.47 -47.37
C ILE A 47 -24.99 11.29 -47.57
N ILE A 48 -25.67 12.31 -48.10
CA ILE A 48 -27.10 12.25 -48.44
C ILE A 48 -27.33 12.98 -49.76
N GLN A 49 -28.11 12.38 -50.65
CA GLN A 49 -28.52 12.94 -51.94
C GLN A 49 -30.04 12.82 -52.13
N GLY A 50 -30.62 13.58 -53.07
CA GLY A 50 -32.04 13.51 -53.40
C GLY A 50 -32.85 14.70 -52.88
N ASN A 51 -34.15 14.49 -52.67
CA ASN A 51 -35.07 15.54 -52.21
C ASN A 51 -35.22 15.53 -50.68
N GLU A 52 -35.71 16.64 -50.11
CA GLU A 52 -36.00 16.80 -48.67
C GLU A 52 -34.79 16.63 -47.73
N ILE A 53 -33.57 16.72 -48.27
CA ILE A 53 -32.34 16.49 -47.52
C ILE A 53 -32.06 17.57 -46.47
N GLU A 54 -32.66 18.75 -46.59
CA GLU A 54 -32.53 19.88 -45.65
C GLU A 54 -32.95 19.49 -44.22
N SER A 55 -33.90 18.55 -44.08
CA SER A 55 -34.35 18.02 -42.79
C SER A 55 -33.27 17.26 -42.00
N PHE A 56 -32.20 16.82 -42.69
CA PHE A 56 -31.06 16.12 -42.11
C PHE A 56 -29.84 17.02 -41.93
N PHE A 57 -29.93 18.31 -42.25
CA PHE A 57 -28.87 19.27 -42.00
C PHE A 57 -28.69 19.41 -40.48
N SER A 58 -27.61 18.85 -39.95
CA SER A 58 -27.41 18.80 -38.51
C SER A 58 -25.95 18.90 -38.12
N GLY A 59 -25.63 19.82 -37.22
CA GLY A 59 -24.28 19.99 -36.69
C GLY A 59 -23.36 20.86 -37.56
N ILE A 60 -22.15 21.11 -37.04
CA ILE A 60 -21.15 21.98 -37.67
C ILE A 60 -20.35 21.26 -38.77
N ASP A 61 -20.43 19.92 -38.79
CA ASP A 61 -19.56 19.05 -39.58
C ASP A 61 -20.16 18.66 -40.95
N ILE A 62 -21.35 19.19 -41.27
CA ILE A 62 -22.11 18.87 -42.48
C ILE A 62 -22.47 20.17 -43.17
N TYR A 63 -22.31 20.21 -44.48
CA TYR A 63 -22.68 21.35 -45.30
C TYR A 63 -23.46 20.90 -46.55
N TYR A 64 -24.29 21.79 -47.10
CA TYR A 64 -24.98 21.54 -48.36
C TYR A 64 -24.12 22.01 -49.53
N ASN A 65 -23.85 21.11 -50.46
CA ASN A 65 -23.16 21.41 -51.71
C ASN A 65 -24.17 21.59 -52.85
N ALA A 66 -24.47 22.84 -53.18
CA ALA A 66 -25.46 23.19 -54.21
C ALA A 66 -25.07 22.71 -55.62
N SER A 67 -23.78 22.57 -55.92
CA SER A 67 -23.31 22.14 -57.25
C SER A 67 -23.65 20.69 -57.56
N ILE A 68 -23.76 19.84 -56.53
CA ILE A 68 -24.08 18.41 -56.67
C ILE A 68 -25.40 18.03 -55.99
N GLY A 69 -26.10 18.99 -55.37
CA GLY A 69 -27.39 18.77 -54.71
C GLY A 69 -27.32 17.75 -53.56
N ALA A 70 -26.26 17.81 -52.73
CA ALA A 70 -26.00 16.81 -51.70
C ALA A 70 -25.61 17.43 -50.35
N LEU A 71 -25.89 16.72 -49.25
CA LEU A 71 -25.23 16.98 -47.98
C LEU A 71 -23.87 16.29 -47.97
N CYS A 72 -22.83 17.05 -47.65
CA CYS A 72 -21.44 16.61 -47.61
C CYS A 72 -20.87 16.74 -46.20
N VAL A 73 -19.85 15.94 -45.89
CA VAL A 73 -19.07 16.09 -44.67
C VAL A 73 -17.97 17.12 -44.86
N ASN A 74 -17.72 17.99 -43.88
CA ASN A 74 -16.64 18.99 -43.96
C ASN A 74 -15.28 18.48 -43.44
N ARG A 75 -15.24 17.25 -42.92
CA ARG A 75 -14.07 16.60 -42.32
C ARG A 75 -14.13 15.09 -42.48
N THR A 76 -12.96 14.46 -42.48
CA THR A 76 -12.82 13.01 -42.61
C THR A 76 -13.18 12.30 -41.31
N GLY A 77 -14.02 11.27 -41.36
CA GLY A 77 -14.40 10.48 -40.18
C GLY A 77 -15.52 9.48 -40.42
N PHE A 78 -16.05 8.92 -39.32
CA PHE A 78 -17.15 7.97 -39.34
C PHE A 78 -18.49 8.66 -39.10
N VAL A 79 -19.39 8.55 -40.07
CA VAL A 79 -20.75 9.10 -40.03
C VAL A 79 -21.65 8.19 -39.19
N GLU A 80 -22.19 8.73 -38.10
CA GLU A 80 -23.15 8.06 -37.22
C GLU A 80 -24.50 8.78 -37.30
N PHE A 81 -25.58 8.02 -37.51
CA PHE A 81 -26.94 8.54 -37.49
C PHE A 81 -27.69 7.96 -36.29
N ASN A 82 -28.22 8.84 -35.42
CA ASN A 82 -28.91 8.44 -34.21
C ASN A 82 -30.45 8.50 -34.33
N GLY A 83 -30.98 8.62 -35.55
CA GLY A 83 -32.41 8.74 -35.83
C GLY A 83 -32.90 10.18 -36.02
N ALA A 84 -32.19 11.16 -35.43
CA ALA A 84 -32.54 12.59 -35.53
C ALA A 84 -31.38 13.48 -36.01
N LYS A 85 -30.14 13.06 -35.73
CA LYS A 85 -28.92 13.82 -35.99
C LYS A 85 -27.86 12.93 -36.62
N ILE A 86 -27.04 13.55 -37.46
CA ILE A 86 -25.82 12.96 -38.00
C ILE A 86 -24.63 13.58 -37.26
N ASP A 87 -23.76 12.73 -36.73
CA ASP A 87 -22.50 13.09 -36.10
C ASP A 87 -21.33 12.49 -36.87
N ILE A 88 -20.18 13.17 -36.88
CA ILE A 88 -18.94 12.65 -37.44
C ILE A 88 -17.98 12.31 -36.31
N LEU A 89 -17.66 11.03 -36.15
CA LEU A 89 -16.69 10.53 -35.19
C LEU A 89 -15.30 10.51 -35.81
N ASP A 90 -14.30 10.94 -35.06
CA ASP A 90 -12.94 10.95 -35.54
C ASP A 90 -12.38 9.54 -35.76
N PRO A 91 -11.54 9.35 -36.80
CA PRO A 91 -10.78 8.13 -36.95
C PRO A 91 -9.66 7.99 -35.91
N ILE A 92 -9.35 9.08 -35.19
CA ILE A 92 -8.39 9.09 -34.09
C ILE A 92 -9.13 9.10 -32.77
N VAL A 93 -8.98 8.02 -32.02
CA VAL A 93 -9.64 7.77 -30.73
C VAL A 93 -8.63 7.63 -29.61
N THR A 94 -8.96 8.23 -28.46
CA THR A 94 -8.10 8.22 -27.29
C THR A 94 -8.57 7.23 -26.23
N LEU A 95 -7.63 6.70 -25.45
CA LEU A 95 -7.86 5.72 -24.39
C LEU A 95 -7.06 6.04 -23.14
N LYS A 96 -7.51 5.47 -22.00
CA LYS A 96 -6.93 5.64 -20.66
C LYS A 96 -6.69 7.11 -20.29
N LYS A 97 -7.76 7.92 -20.28
CA LYS A 97 -7.70 9.38 -20.02
C LYS A 97 -6.68 10.06 -20.95
N ASP A 98 -6.86 9.84 -22.25
CA ASP A 98 -6.05 10.48 -23.30
C ASP A 98 -4.56 10.14 -23.34
N LEU A 99 -4.10 9.18 -22.53
CA LEU A 99 -2.71 8.72 -22.52
C LEU A 99 -2.30 8.01 -23.82
N TYR A 100 -3.25 7.40 -24.53
CA TYR A 100 -3.01 6.70 -25.78
C TYR A 100 -3.94 7.24 -26.86
N ALA A 101 -3.42 7.50 -28.05
CA ALA A 101 -4.21 7.81 -29.24
C ALA A 101 -4.01 6.72 -30.29
N TYR A 102 -5.11 6.23 -30.86
CA TYR A 102 -5.11 5.21 -31.90
C TYR A 102 -5.77 5.78 -33.16
N LEU A 103 -5.15 5.56 -34.32
CA LEU A 103 -5.76 5.81 -35.62
C LEU A 103 -6.38 4.52 -36.12
N ILE A 104 -7.68 4.56 -36.41
CA ILE A 104 -8.47 3.46 -36.97
C ILE A 104 -8.74 3.78 -38.44
N LEU A 105 -8.28 2.89 -39.32
CA LEU A 105 -8.52 2.95 -40.76
C LEU A 105 -9.31 1.71 -41.17
N PRO A 106 -10.52 1.84 -41.73
CA PRO A 106 -11.21 0.73 -42.38
C PRO A 106 -10.53 0.36 -43.73
N PRO A 107 -10.93 -0.73 -44.38
CA PRO A 107 -10.63 -0.96 -45.80
C PRO A 107 -11.05 0.24 -46.66
N LEU A 108 -10.17 0.65 -47.57
CA LEU A 108 -10.36 1.79 -48.49
C LEU A 108 -10.20 1.36 -49.96
N ASP A 109 -10.26 0.05 -50.25
CA ASP A 109 -10.09 -0.56 -51.58
C ASP A 109 -11.15 -0.13 -52.61
N SER A 110 -12.29 0.36 -52.15
CA SER A 110 -13.36 0.92 -52.99
C SER A 110 -13.24 2.43 -53.23
N LYS A 111 -12.22 3.10 -52.68
CA LYS A 111 -12.02 4.55 -52.80
C LYS A 111 -10.79 4.87 -53.66
N ASP A 112 -10.89 5.91 -54.50
CA ASP A 112 -9.80 6.34 -55.37
C ASP A 112 -8.56 6.70 -54.53
N PRO A 113 -7.36 6.15 -54.84
CA PRO A 113 -6.10 6.52 -54.20
C PRO A 113 -5.83 8.04 -54.17
N GLY A 114 -6.39 8.80 -55.12
CA GLY A 114 -6.29 10.27 -55.16
C GLY A 114 -6.99 10.99 -54.00
N TYR A 115 -8.05 10.42 -53.41
CA TYR A 115 -8.70 10.95 -52.20
C TYR A 115 -7.92 10.62 -50.91
N LEU A 116 -6.94 9.72 -51.02
CA LEU A 116 -6.25 9.13 -49.89
C LEU A 116 -5.01 9.95 -49.51
N VAL A 117 -5.26 11.18 -49.11
CA VAL A 117 -4.18 12.12 -48.80
C VAL A 117 -3.80 11.97 -47.33
N ILE A 118 -2.54 11.63 -47.07
CA ILE A 118 -1.95 11.64 -45.72
C ILE A 118 -2.19 12.98 -45.02
N ASP A 119 -2.27 14.07 -45.79
CA ASP A 119 -2.59 15.42 -45.34
C ASP A 119 -3.93 15.50 -44.59
N ASN A 120 -4.93 14.68 -44.94
CA ASN A 120 -6.20 14.64 -44.20
C ASN A 120 -5.99 14.13 -42.78
N ILE A 121 -5.21 13.06 -42.60
CA ILE A 121 -4.88 12.52 -41.28
C ILE A 121 -4.00 13.51 -40.50
N LEU A 122 -3.00 14.11 -41.16
CA LEU A 122 -2.13 15.12 -40.55
C LEU A 122 -2.91 16.38 -40.14
N LYS A 123 -3.92 16.77 -40.92
CA LYS A 123 -4.85 17.85 -40.57
C LYS A 123 -5.63 17.51 -39.31
N ILE A 124 -6.20 16.30 -39.19
CA ILE A 124 -6.89 15.87 -37.95
C ILE A 124 -5.92 15.91 -36.75
N ILE A 125 -4.69 15.40 -36.91
CA ILE A 125 -3.66 15.42 -35.86
C ILE A 125 -3.36 16.86 -35.41
N LYS A 126 -3.21 17.79 -36.37
CA LYS A 126 -2.93 19.20 -36.11
C LYS A 126 -4.10 19.91 -35.44
N ASP A 127 -5.31 19.73 -35.96
CA ASP A 127 -6.53 20.35 -35.44
C ASP A 127 -6.83 19.87 -34.02
N LYS A 128 -6.57 18.58 -33.74
CA LYS A 128 -6.66 17.99 -32.39
C LYS A 128 -5.47 18.30 -31.49
N LYS A 129 -4.41 18.93 -31.99
CA LYS A 129 -3.17 19.23 -31.24
C LYS A 129 -2.52 17.99 -30.62
N ILE A 130 -2.52 16.87 -31.34
CA ILE A 130 -1.86 15.64 -30.88
C ILE A 130 -0.35 15.80 -30.97
N LEU A 131 0.35 15.57 -29.86
CA LEU A 131 1.79 15.67 -29.71
C LEU A 131 2.44 14.27 -29.81
N ASN A 132 3.74 14.24 -30.16
CA ASN A 132 4.58 13.04 -30.14
C ASN A 132 3.96 11.81 -30.85
N TYR A 133 3.28 12.04 -31.98
CA TYR A 133 2.72 10.97 -32.79
C TYR A 133 3.82 10.24 -33.59
N THR A 134 3.48 9.03 -34.05
CA THR A 134 4.36 8.15 -34.84
C THR A 134 4.80 8.80 -36.16
N SER A 135 5.86 8.28 -36.78
CA SER A 135 6.38 8.87 -38.02
C SER A 135 5.34 8.90 -39.14
N THR A 136 5.44 9.91 -40.02
CA THR A 136 4.60 10.02 -41.23
C THR A 136 4.72 8.77 -42.11
N GLU A 137 5.89 8.14 -42.16
CA GLU A 137 6.11 6.86 -42.84
C GLU A 137 5.24 5.73 -42.28
N ASN A 138 5.10 5.64 -40.95
CA ASN A 138 4.24 4.63 -40.32
C ASN A 138 2.76 4.87 -40.63
N ILE A 139 2.33 6.14 -40.66
CA ILE A 139 0.98 6.51 -41.08
C ILE A 139 0.76 6.13 -42.55
N GLN A 140 1.72 6.43 -43.43
CA GLN A 140 1.66 6.07 -44.85
C GLN A 140 1.58 4.56 -45.05
N LYS A 141 2.35 3.78 -44.27
CA LYS A 141 2.27 2.31 -44.29
C LYS A 141 0.86 1.83 -43.92
N ALA A 142 0.26 2.40 -42.88
CA ALA A 142 -1.09 2.04 -42.47
C ALA A 142 -2.13 2.39 -43.55
N LEU A 143 -2.02 3.56 -44.18
CA LEU A 143 -2.85 3.95 -45.32
C LEU A 143 -2.68 2.98 -46.50
N ASN A 144 -1.46 2.57 -46.82
CA ASN A 144 -1.20 1.60 -47.90
C ASN A 144 -1.82 0.22 -47.60
N PHE A 145 -1.90 -0.20 -46.34
CA PHE A 145 -2.63 -1.40 -45.94
C PHE A 145 -4.15 -1.23 -46.12
N ALA A 146 -4.68 -0.06 -45.75
CA ALA A 146 -6.09 0.28 -45.92
C ALA A 146 -6.53 0.28 -47.39
N VAL A 147 -5.73 0.87 -48.28
CA VAL A 147 -5.96 0.87 -49.75
C VAL A 147 -5.99 -0.55 -50.32
N LYS A 148 -5.24 -1.48 -49.74
CA LYS A 148 -5.23 -2.89 -50.16
C LYS A 148 -6.44 -3.69 -49.66
N GLY A 149 -7.40 -3.04 -49.00
CA GLY A 149 -8.65 -3.67 -48.54
C GLY A 149 -8.58 -4.24 -47.12
N TYR A 150 -7.61 -3.82 -46.31
CA TYR A 150 -7.46 -4.28 -44.93
C TYR A 150 -7.79 -3.19 -43.93
N GLY A 151 -8.60 -3.51 -42.93
CA GLY A 151 -8.76 -2.67 -41.75
C GLY A 151 -7.53 -2.73 -40.87
N ILE A 152 -7.07 -1.58 -40.40
CA ILE A 152 -5.89 -1.46 -39.53
C ILE A 152 -6.11 -0.43 -38.44
N THR A 153 -5.65 -0.76 -37.23
CA THR A 153 -5.54 0.19 -36.11
C THR A 153 -4.08 0.31 -35.74
N ILE A 154 -3.58 1.55 -35.65
CA ILE A 154 -2.20 1.82 -35.23
C ILE A 154 -2.18 2.68 -33.96
N LEU A 155 -1.19 2.43 -33.09
CA LEU A 155 -0.86 3.36 -32.02
C LEU A 155 -0.30 4.63 -32.67
N LEU A 156 -1.10 5.69 -32.64
CA LEU A 156 -0.76 6.95 -33.26
C LEU A 156 0.15 7.78 -32.35
N ALA A 157 -0.21 7.94 -31.09
CA ALA A 157 0.60 8.69 -30.11
C ALA A 157 0.49 8.04 -28.74
N LYS A 158 1.55 8.21 -27.93
CA LYS A 158 1.61 7.77 -26.55
C LYS A 158 2.11 8.93 -25.68
N GLY A 159 1.33 9.30 -24.68
CA GLY A 159 1.71 10.25 -23.66
C GLY A 159 2.76 9.69 -22.69
N VAL A 160 3.09 10.46 -21.67
CA VAL A 160 4.01 10.09 -20.60
C VAL A 160 3.19 9.62 -19.40
N GLU A 161 3.40 8.38 -18.97
CA GLU A 161 2.70 7.85 -17.79
C GLU A 161 3.16 8.59 -16.52
N PRO A 162 2.22 8.98 -15.62
CA PRO A 162 2.61 9.53 -14.34
C PRO A 162 3.19 8.43 -13.44
N VAL A 163 4.09 8.82 -12.55
CA VAL A 163 4.72 7.92 -11.57
C VAL A 163 4.25 8.30 -10.17
N SER A 164 3.63 7.35 -9.48
CA SER A 164 3.23 7.49 -8.07
C SER A 164 4.42 7.79 -7.17
N GLY A 165 4.19 8.64 -6.18
CA GLY A 165 5.13 8.79 -5.07
C GLY A 165 4.96 7.66 -4.05
N ARG A 166 6.01 7.38 -3.29
CA ARG A 166 5.94 6.52 -2.10
C ARG A 166 6.80 7.09 -0.99
N GLU A 167 6.32 7.01 0.25
CA GLU A 167 7.16 7.27 1.42
C GLU A 167 8.22 6.17 1.56
N ALA A 168 9.31 6.49 2.27
CA ALA A 168 10.30 5.47 2.60
C ALA A 168 9.74 4.51 3.66
N GLU A 169 10.10 3.24 3.55
CA GLU A 169 9.61 2.18 4.45
C GLU A 169 10.71 1.22 4.87
N ILE A 170 10.42 0.48 5.95
CA ILE A 170 11.19 -0.65 6.43
C ILE A 170 10.42 -1.93 6.10
N LYS A 171 11.12 -2.89 5.51
CA LYS A 171 10.67 -4.27 5.37
C LYS A 171 11.42 -5.14 6.39
N LEU A 172 10.71 -5.63 7.41
CA LEU A 172 11.29 -6.50 8.43
C LEU A 172 11.52 -7.92 7.92
N PHE A 173 12.53 -8.60 8.45
CA PHE A 173 12.84 -9.99 8.12
C PHE A 173 12.00 -11.02 8.89
N PHE A 174 11.19 -10.56 9.85
CA PHE A 174 10.32 -11.38 10.67
C PHE A 174 8.94 -10.72 10.80
N GLY A 175 7.92 -11.53 11.06
CA GLY A 175 6.59 -11.03 11.42
C GLY A 175 6.55 -10.64 12.89
N LEU A 176 5.84 -9.54 13.21
CA LEU A 176 5.64 -9.06 14.58
C LEU A 176 4.46 -9.72 15.31
N SER A 177 3.93 -10.85 14.80
CA SER A 177 2.77 -11.52 15.39
C SER A 177 3.15 -12.35 16.62
N ALA A 178 2.44 -12.14 17.73
CA ALA A 178 2.59 -12.96 18.94
C ALA A 178 2.28 -14.43 18.66
N LYS A 179 3.18 -15.35 19.04
CA LYS A 179 2.94 -16.80 18.94
C LYS A 179 1.98 -17.26 20.06
N ALA A 180 1.07 -18.17 19.73
CA ALA A 180 0.27 -18.90 20.72
C ALA A 180 1.20 -19.82 21.54
N GLY A 181 0.85 -20.06 22.81
CA GLY A 181 1.70 -20.72 23.81
C GLY A 181 2.24 -22.11 23.43
N LYS A 182 3.13 -22.64 24.27
CA LYS A 182 3.86 -23.88 23.98
C LYS A 182 3.02 -25.15 24.23
N LEU A 183 2.95 -26.07 23.27
CA LEU A 183 2.38 -27.41 23.49
C LEU A 183 3.32 -28.23 24.38
N LYS A 184 2.76 -28.93 25.38
CA LYS A 184 3.46 -29.91 26.21
C LYS A 184 3.39 -31.30 25.56
N ASP A 185 4.27 -32.19 26.02
CA ASP A 185 4.36 -33.58 25.56
C ASP A 185 3.08 -34.40 25.85
N ASP A 186 2.24 -33.94 26.79
CA ASP A 186 0.94 -34.53 27.12
C ASP A 186 -0.24 -33.97 26.29
N GLY A 187 0.05 -33.10 25.32
CA GLY A 187 -0.96 -32.45 24.47
C GLY A 187 -1.67 -31.25 25.11
N SER A 188 -1.36 -30.89 26.36
CA SER A 188 -1.86 -29.66 26.99
C SER A 188 -1.04 -28.44 26.55
N ILE A 189 -1.68 -27.27 26.49
CA ILE A 189 -1.01 -26.02 26.10
C ILE A 189 -0.56 -25.29 27.37
N ASP A 190 0.75 -25.03 27.49
CA ASP A 190 1.29 -24.15 28.52
C ASP A 190 1.07 -22.69 28.12
N PHE A 191 -0.03 -22.12 28.61
CA PHE A 191 -0.36 -20.71 28.37
C PHE A 191 0.64 -19.73 29.00
N LYS A 192 1.56 -20.20 29.86
CA LYS A 192 2.60 -19.36 30.49
C LYS A 192 3.84 -19.18 29.62
N GLU A 193 4.14 -20.08 28.69
CA GLU A 193 5.31 -19.98 27.81
C GLU A 193 4.88 -19.38 26.46
N ARG A 194 4.88 -18.05 26.35
CA ARG A 194 4.59 -17.31 25.10
C ARG A 194 5.80 -16.48 24.68
N GLU A 195 6.36 -16.73 23.50
CA GLU A 195 7.36 -15.84 22.89
C GLU A 195 6.65 -14.59 22.35
N LYS A 196 6.57 -13.54 23.19
CA LYS A 196 5.96 -12.25 22.81
C LYS A 196 6.96 -11.21 22.28
N PHE A 197 8.24 -11.36 22.59
CA PHE A 197 9.24 -10.33 22.34
C PHE A 197 10.31 -10.83 21.37
N ILE A 198 10.62 -10.02 20.36
CA ILE A 198 11.71 -10.28 19.41
C ILE A 198 12.93 -9.52 19.89
N ASN A 199 13.89 -10.25 20.48
CA ASN A 199 15.15 -9.67 20.95
C ASN A 199 16.14 -9.54 19.79
N VAL A 200 16.91 -8.47 19.78
CA VAL A 200 17.95 -8.19 18.79
C VAL A 200 19.20 -7.63 19.48
N LYS A 201 20.37 -7.86 18.89
CA LYS A 201 21.65 -7.31 19.35
C LYS A 201 22.02 -6.04 18.57
N ALA A 202 22.78 -5.16 19.22
CA ALA A 202 23.35 -3.98 18.55
C ALA A 202 24.16 -4.41 17.31
N GLY A 203 23.89 -3.76 16.18
CA GLY A 203 24.48 -4.08 14.88
C GLY A 203 23.77 -5.20 14.11
N GLU A 204 22.81 -5.90 14.72
CA GLU A 204 22.01 -6.92 14.03
C GLU A 204 21.11 -6.27 12.98
N GLN A 205 21.08 -6.87 11.78
CA GLN A 205 20.22 -6.42 10.70
C GLN A 205 18.82 -7.01 10.87
N ILE A 206 17.82 -6.12 11.07
CA ILE A 206 16.44 -6.51 11.32
C ILE A 206 15.54 -6.40 10.09
N GLY A 207 16.03 -5.74 9.04
CA GLY A 207 15.27 -5.53 7.81
C GLY A 207 16.00 -4.74 6.73
N GLU A 208 15.23 -4.35 5.73
CA GLU A 208 15.64 -3.55 4.59
C GLU A 208 14.94 -2.19 4.58
N TYR A 209 15.71 -1.13 4.30
CA TYR A 209 15.22 0.21 4.07
C TYR A 209 14.94 0.40 2.58
N ILE A 210 13.69 0.74 2.26
CA ILE A 210 13.24 1.02 0.90
C ILE A 210 13.07 2.53 0.80
N GLU A 211 13.91 3.15 -0.03
CA GLU A 211 13.87 4.59 -0.23
C GLU A 211 12.54 5.03 -0.89
N GLY A 212 12.02 6.15 -0.37
CA GLY A 212 10.86 6.82 -0.93
C GLY A 212 11.16 7.41 -2.30
N ARG A 213 10.12 7.67 -3.08
CA ARG A 213 10.23 8.37 -4.36
C ARG A 213 9.19 9.47 -4.43
N LYS A 214 9.58 10.61 -5.00
CA LYS A 214 8.62 11.70 -5.23
C LYS A 214 7.67 11.34 -6.37
N PRO A 215 6.40 11.76 -6.29
CA PRO A 215 5.48 11.63 -7.41
C PRO A 215 5.98 12.46 -8.61
N VAL A 216 5.84 11.92 -9.81
CA VAL A 216 6.19 12.59 -11.07
C VAL A 216 4.94 12.66 -11.94
N LYS A 217 4.60 13.87 -12.40
CA LYS A 217 3.45 14.08 -13.28
C LYS A 217 3.68 13.41 -14.64
N GLY A 218 2.60 12.89 -15.20
CA GLY A 218 2.52 12.41 -16.57
C GLY A 218 1.92 13.48 -17.47
N TYR A 219 1.85 13.17 -18.77
CA TYR A 219 1.25 14.04 -19.78
C TYR A 219 0.46 13.18 -20.77
N ASP A 220 -0.74 13.61 -21.14
CA ASP A 220 -1.54 12.94 -22.17
C ASP A 220 -1.00 13.22 -23.59
N VAL A 221 -1.64 12.68 -24.62
CA VAL A 221 -1.21 12.90 -26.02
C VAL A 221 -1.44 14.34 -26.51
N PHE A 222 -2.12 15.19 -25.74
CA PHE A 222 -2.38 16.59 -26.06
C PHE A 222 -1.48 17.55 -25.26
N GLY A 223 -0.69 17.03 -24.31
CA GLY A 223 0.18 17.80 -23.42
C GLY A 223 -0.48 18.25 -22.12
N ASN A 224 -1.70 17.79 -21.82
CA ASN A 224 -2.34 18.07 -20.53
C ASN A 224 -1.70 17.20 -19.44
N GLU A 225 -1.54 17.77 -18.25
CA GLU A 225 -0.98 17.06 -17.11
C GLU A 225 -1.89 15.92 -16.64
N ILE A 226 -1.28 14.77 -16.35
CA ILE A 226 -1.94 13.65 -15.67
C ILE A 226 -1.36 13.57 -14.26
N GLU A 227 -2.21 13.80 -13.26
CA GLU A 227 -1.81 13.68 -11.86
C GLU A 227 -1.45 12.23 -11.50
N PRO A 228 -0.37 12.03 -10.73
CA PRO A 228 0.05 10.71 -10.33
C PRO A 228 -0.93 10.05 -9.36
N PRO A 229 -1.11 8.73 -9.49
CA PRO A 229 -2.00 8.01 -8.58
C PRO A 229 -1.42 8.05 -7.16
N ILE A 230 -2.33 8.16 -6.18
CA ILE A 230 -1.99 8.05 -4.76
C ILE A 230 -1.88 6.56 -4.43
N GLU A 231 -0.69 6.13 -3.99
CA GLU A 231 -0.50 4.78 -3.45
C GLU A 231 -0.64 4.80 -1.91
N PRO A 232 -1.47 3.93 -1.32
CA PRO A 232 -1.55 3.82 0.13
C PRO A 232 -0.24 3.29 0.70
N HIS A 233 0.29 3.96 1.73
CA HIS A 233 1.51 3.53 2.40
C HIS A 233 1.18 2.49 3.48
N THR A 234 1.69 1.28 3.32
CA THR A 234 1.47 0.16 4.25
C THR A 234 2.75 -0.33 4.92
N GLY A 235 3.87 0.33 4.66
CA GLY A 235 5.17 -0.04 5.19
C GLY A 235 5.41 0.43 6.63
N TYR A 236 6.41 -0.17 7.27
CA TYR A 236 6.86 0.27 8.58
C TYR A 236 7.74 1.52 8.45
N LYS A 237 7.66 2.40 9.44
CA LYS A 237 8.46 3.63 9.49
C LYS A 237 9.65 3.46 10.43
N VAL A 238 10.67 4.29 10.21
CA VAL A 238 11.86 4.31 11.06
C VAL A 238 11.50 5.00 12.38
N GLY A 239 11.66 4.28 13.49
CA GLY A 239 11.53 4.79 14.85
C GLY A 239 12.89 4.99 15.53
N LYS A 240 12.92 4.79 16.84
CA LYS A 240 14.11 5.04 17.67
C LYS A 240 15.07 3.86 17.66
N ASN A 241 16.35 4.16 17.89
CA ASN A 241 17.41 3.16 18.06
C ASN A 241 17.58 2.20 16.87
N LEU A 242 17.36 2.73 15.67
CA LEU A 242 17.70 2.09 14.41
C LEU A 242 18.79 2.89 13.70
N LYS A 243 19.65 2.19 12.98
CA LYS A 243 20.67 2.78 12.11
C LYS A 243 20.43 2.31 10.68
N ILE A 244 20.35 3.24 9.74
CA ILE A 244 20.21 2.95 8.31
C ILE A 244 21.59 3.04 7.66
N GLU A 245 22.02 1.95 7.00
CA GLU A 245 23.26 1.90 6.25
C GLU A 245 22.98 1.37 4.84
N GLY A 246 22.84 2.29 3.88
CA GLY A 246 22.37 1.95 2.53
C GLY A 246 20.94 1.41 2.59
N SER A 247 20.74 0.17 2.14
CA SER A 247 19.46 -0.54 2.24
C SER A 247 19.29 -1.34 3.54
N LYS A 248 20.25 -1.33 4.47
CA LYS A 248 20.18 -2.11 5.70
C LYS A 248 19.56 -1.30 6.83
N VAL A 249 18.69 -1.95 7.60
CA VAL A 249 18.20 -1.44 8.89
C VAL A 249 18.83 -2.27 9.99
N LEU A 250 19.66 -1.62 10.80
CA LEU A 250 20.40 -2.24 11.91
C LEU A 250 19.83 -1.77 13.26
N ALA A 251 19.81 -2.65 14.25
CA ALA A 251 19.56 -2.26 15.63
C ALA A 251 20.74 -1.42 16.16
N ALA A 252 20.45 -0.26 16.75
CA ALA A 252 21.51 0.61 17.30
C ALA A 252 21.93 0.19 18.72
N ILE A 253 21.08 -0.56 19.43
CA ILE A 253 21.28 -1.05 20.79
C ILE A 253 20.79 -2.49 20.92
N ASP A 254 21.24 -3.18 21.96
CA ASP A 254 20.60 -4.42 22.43
C ASP A 254 19.20 -4.10 22.96
N GLY A 255 18.21 -4.91 22.60
CA GLY A 255 16.85 -4.72 23.09
C GLY A 255 15.82 -5.52 22.32
N ILE A 256 14.59 -5.01 22.31
CA ILE A 256 13.42 -5.65 21.72
C ILE A 256 12.80 -4.76 20.68
N VAL A 257 12.36 -5.39 19.60
CA VAL A 257 11.68 -4.74 18.50
C VAL A 257 10.25 -4.41 18.92
N GLU A 258 9.91 -3.12 18.89
CA GLU A 258 8.56 -2.61 19.19
C GLU A 258 7.99 -1.86 17.99
N LEU A 259 6.66 -1.91 17.88
CA LEU A 259 5.89 -1.19 16.88
C LEU A 259 4.91 -0.24 17.58
N ASP A 260 4.95 1.03 17.22
CA ASP A 260 3.98 2.01 17.72
C ASP A 260 2.69 2.06 16.89
N GLU A 261 1.71 2.83 17.37
CA GLU A 261 0.42 3.05 16.70
C GLU A 261 0.52 3.71 15.31
N PHE A 262 1.67 4.28 14.97
CA PHE A 262 1.97 4.91 13.68
C PHE A 262 2.87 4.04 12.79
N ASN A 263 2.96 2.73 13.07
CA ASN A 263 3.78 1.76 12.38
C ASN A 263 5.30 2.05 12.43
N LYS A 264 5.80 2.81 13.41
CA LYS A 264 7.24 3.01 13.58
C LYS A 264 7.86 1.84 14.33
N VAL A 265 8.89 1.27 13.73
CA VAL A 265 9.72 0.23 14.35
C VAL A 265 10.80 0.90 15.19
N SER A 266 10.90 0.51 16.45
CA SER A 266 11.95 0.97 17.36
C SER A 266 12.58 -0.20 18.10
N ILE A 267 13.82 -0.02 18.58
CA ILE A 267 14.42 -0.95 19.54
C ILE A 267 14.37 -0.34 20.93
N ASN A 268 13.80 -1.05 21.90
CA ASN A 268 13.79 -0.63 23.31
C ASN A 268 14.56 -1.62 24.17
N ASN A 269 15.41 -1.11 25.06
CA ASN A 269 16.18 -1.91 26.02
C ASN A 269 15.42 -2.18 27.33
N ILE A 270 14.15 -1.77 27.41
CA ILE A 270 13.25 -2.00 28.52
C ILE A 270 11.99 -2.66 27.99
N ILE A 271 11.66 -3.85 28.48
CA ILE A 271 10.35 -4.47 28.30
C ILE A 271 9.36 -3.73 29.17
N LYS A 272 8.39 -3.07 28.55
CA LYS A 272 7.28 -2.46 29.27
C LYS A 272 6.05 -3.36 29.26
N ILE A 273 5.53 -3.65 30.45
CA ILE A 273 4.29 -4.39 30.64
C ILE A 273 3.31 -3.44 31.30
N ASP A 274 2.34 -2.96 30.51
CA ASP A 274 1.41 -1.91 30.95
C ASP A 274 0.42 -2.37 32.02
N LYS A 275 0.26 -3.68 32.22
CA LYS A 275 -0.70 -4.28 33.16
C LYS A 275 -0.02 -5.35 34.02
N ASP A 276 -0.84 -6.16 34.66
CA ASP A 276 -0.40 -7.28 35.48
C ASP A 276 0.28 -8.37 34.64
N ILE A 277 1.23 -9.06 35.28
CA ILE A 277 1.70 -10.35 34.80
C ILE A 277 0.72 -11.40 35.29
N ASP A 278 -0.08 -11.93 34.36
CA ASP A 278 -1.11 -12.94 34.59
C ASP A 278 -1.14 -13.97 33.45
N LEU A 279 -2.22 -14.75 33.32
CA LEU A 279 -2.38 -15.76 32.25
C LEU A 279 -2.39 -15.16 30.84
N SER A 280 -2.75 -13.87 30.70
CA SER A 280 -2.69 -13.16 29.43
C SER A 280 -1.26 -12.80 29.06
N THR A 281 -0.41 -12.51 30.06
CA THR A 281 1.00 -12.14 29.88
C THR A 281 1.91 -13.35 29.78
N GLY A 282 1.85 -14.27 30.75
CA GLY A 282 2.72 -15.44 30.87
C GLY A 282 3.99 -15.17 31.68
N ASN A 283 4.87 -16.17 31.72
CA ASN A 283 6.22 -16.03 32.27
C ASN A 283 7.06 -15.14 31.33
N ILE A 284 8.04 -14.44 31.90
CA ILE A 284 8.95 -13.58 31.13
C ILE A 284 10.38 -13.98 31.45
N LYS A 285 11.17 -14.16 30.38
CA LYS A 285 12.61 -14.36 30.44
C LYS A 285 13.24 -13.42 29.41
N SER A 286 14.12 -12.53 29.82
CA SER A 286 14.78 -11.59 28.91
C SER A 286 16.17 -11.18 29.39
N GLU A 287 17.01 -10.69 28.50
CA GLU A 287 18.27 -10.05 28.86
C GLU A 287 18.09 -8.53 29.13
N SER A 288 16.95 -7.97 28.75
CA SER A 288 16.63 -6.55 28.87
C SER A 288 15.99 -6.21 30.21
N SER A 289 16.08 -4.94 30.63
CA SER A 289 15.39 -4.46 31.84
C SER A 289 13.87 -4.63 31.67
N ILE A 290 13.15 -4.85 32.76
CA ILE A 290 11.70 -5.07 32.74
C ILE A 290 11.02 -4.03 33.63
N LEU A 291 10.04 -3.32 33.08
CA LEU A 291 9.14 -2.44 33.80
C LEU A 291 7.73 -3.03 33.76
N VAL A 292 7.21 -3.40 34.92
CA VAL A 292 5.84 -3.86 35.11
C VAL A 292 5.05 -2.75 35.79
N ASN A 293 4.11 -2.14 35.07
CA ASN A 293 3.24 -1.10 35.62
C ASN A 293 2.14 -1.66 36.54
N GLY A 294 1.81 -2.95 36.40
CA GLY A 294 0.87 -3.65 37.27
C GLY A 294 1.58 -4.54 38.30
N LYS A 295 0.82 -5.50 38.85
CA LYS A 295 1.32 -6.49 39.81
C LYS A 295 1.83 -7.75 39.13
N ILE A 296 2.66 -8.51 39.84
CA ILE A 296 3.02 -9.88 39.44
C ILE A 296 2.14 -10.85 40.22
N ASN A 297 1.21 -11.51 39.50
CA ASN A 297 0.24 -12.41 40.12
C ASN A 297 0.87 -13.75 40.55
N PRO A 298 0.17 -14.53 41.41
CA PRO A 298 0.64 -15.82 41.89
C PRO A 298 1.01 -16.80 40.79
N GLY A 299 2.14 -17.49 40.98
CA GLY A 299 2.56 -18.62 40.17
C GLY A 299 3.23 -18.27 38.84
N PHE A 300 3.66 -17.02 38.65
CA PHE A 300 4.41 -16.58 37.48
C PHE A 300 5.92 -16.47 37.77
N LEU A 301 6.71 -16.64 36.71
CA LEU A 301 8.16 -16.49 36.70
C LEU A 301 8.55 -15.25 35.91
N VAL A 302 9.39 -14.40 36.51
CA VAL A 302 10.07 -13.29 35.82
C VAL A 302 11.57 -13.43 36.01
N GLU A 303 12.31 -13.53 34.91
CA GLU A 303 13.76 -13.65 34.88
C GLU A 303 14.34 -12.57 33.96
N THR A 304 15.23 -11.73 34.49
CA THR A 304 16.02 -10.79 33.69
C THR A 304 17.49 -10.74 34.12
N GLU A 305 18.41 -10.60 33.17
CA GLU A 305 19.82 -10.32 33.47
C GLU A 305 20.10 -8.84 33.80
N ALA A 306 19.14 -7.95 33.53
CA ALA A 306 19.22 -6.51 33.81
C ALA A 306 18.32 -6.14 35.01
N ASP A 307 17.77 -4.92 35.02
CA ASP A 307 16.99 -4.41 36.16
C ASP A 307 15.50 -4.80 36.05
N LEU A 308 14.84 -4.97 37.20
CA LEU A 308 13.39 -5.18 37.30
C LEU A 308 12.75 -4.06 38.13
N ILE A 309 11.72 -3.43 37.57
CA ILE A 309 10.87 -2.46 38.26
C ILE A 309 9.43 -2.96 38.22
N VAL A 310 8.79 -2.99 39.39
CA VAL A 310 7.36 -3.31 39.55
C VAL A 310 6.70 -2.15 40.26
N GLU A 311 5.73 -1.50 39.60
CA GLU A 311 5.03 -0.33 40.14
C GLU A 311 3.92 -0.68 41.13
N GLU A 312 3.54 -1.96 41.23
CA GLU A 312 2.61 -2.46 42.24
C GLU A 312 3.30 -3.47 43.18
N SER A 313 2.62 -4.56 43.56
CA SER A 313 3.12 -5.61 44.44
C SER A 313 3.46 -6.89 43.69
N ILE A 314 4.28 -7.73 44.32
CA ILE A 314 4.57 -9.10 43.89
C ILE A 314 3.88 -10.06 44.84
N PHE A 315 3.05 -10.97 44.33
CA PHE A 315 2.35 -11.95 45.16
C PHE A 315 2.64 -13.38 44.70
N ASN A 316 3.19 -14.24 45.58
CA ASN A 316 3.35 -15.67 45.33
C ASN A 316 4.07 -16.02 44.01
N ALA A 317 5.12 -15.26 43.65
CA ALA A 317 5.82 -15.36 42.37
C ALA A 317 7.29 -15.75 42.54
N SER A 318 7.89 -16.23 41.44
CA SER A 318 9.32 -16.54 41.35
C SER A 318 10.04 -15.47 40.51
N ILE A 319 11.01 -14.78 41.11
CA ILE A 319 11.67 -13.64 40.49
C ILE A 319 13.19 -13.87 40.51
N LYS A 320 13.85 -13.68 39.38
CA LYS A 320 15.32 -13.70 39.25
C LYS A 320 15.79 -12.46 38.50
N VAL A 321 16.68 -11.69 39.11
CA VAL A 321 17.14 -10.41 38.57
C VAL A 321 18.67 -10.35 38.64
N GLY A 322 19.30 -10.13 37.49
CA GLY A 322 20.75 -9.96 37.36
C GLY A 322 21.24 -8.55 37.72
N GLY A 323 20.37 -7.55 37.63
CA GLY A 323 20.57 -6.18 38.09
C GLY A 323 19.90 -5.89 39.43
N ASN A 324 19.38 -4.66 39.55
CA ASN A 324 18.63 -4.18 40.70
C ASN A 324 17.14 -4.51 40.57
N CYS A 325 16.48 -4.73 41.70
CA CYS A 325 15.03 -4.95 41.76
C CYS A 325 14.36 -3.86 42.60
N ARG A 326 13.39 -3.15 42.04
CA ARG A 326 12.54 -2.20 42.77
C ARG A 326 11.09 -2.65 42.69
N VAL A 327 10.48 -2.85 43.85
CA VAL A 327 9.04 -3.05 44.00
C VAL A 327 8.50 -1.82 44.71
N LYS A 328 7.59 -1.07 44.08
CA LYS A 328 7.09 0.20 44.64
C LYS A 328 6.32 -0.04 45.94
N HIS A 329 5.47 -1.06 45.95
CA HIS A 329 4.78 -1.53 47.15
C HIS A 329 5.54 -2.72 47.72
N GLY A 330 4.87 -3.83 47.99
CA GLY A 330 5.48 -4.92 48.72
C GLY A 330 5.54 -6.25 48.00
N ILE A 331 6.32 -7.13 48.61
CA ILE A 331 6.45 -8.53 48.24
C ILE A 331 5.70 -9.33 49.29
N SER A 332 4.69 -10.09 48.90
CA SER A 332 3.94 -10.92 49.84
C SER A 332 3.52 -12.28 49.30
N GLY A 333 3.07 -13.17 50.18
CA GLY A 333 2.48 -14.44 49.80
C GLY A 333 2.71 -15.54 50.83
N GLU A 334 3.03 -16.73 50.35
CA GLU A 334 3.41 -17.89 51.12
C GLU A 334 4.92 -18.12 50.94
N MET A 335 5.67 -18.32 52.03
CA MET A 335 7.14 -18.37 52.01
C MET A 335 7.73 -19.41 51.04
N GLN A 336 6.98 -20.48 50.73
CA GLN A 336 7.41 -21.51 49.78
C GLN A 336 7.16 -21.15 48.31
N LYS A 337 6.27 -20.19 48.03
CA LYS A 337 5.86 -19.78 46.68
C LYS A 337 6.46 -18.44 46.27
N THR A 338 6.73 -17.56 47.23
CA THR A 338 7.38 -16.25 46.99
C THR A 338 8.91 -16.40 47.08
N LYS A 339 9.55 -16.61 45.93
CA LYS A 339 11.01 -16.81 45.84
C LYS A 339 11.65 -15.70 45.00
N ILE A 340 12.52 -14.90 45.62
CA ILE A 340 13.16 -13.78 44.94
C ILE A 340 14.67 -13.91 45.02
N PHE A 341 15.34 -13.83 43.87
CA PHE A 341 16.78 -13.79 43.74
C PHE A 341 17.21 -12.50 43.03
N VAL A 342 18.07 -11.70 43.66
CA VAL A 342 18.57 -10.43 43.11
C VAL A 342 20.09 -10.39 43.25
N LYS A 343 20.82 -10.20 42.14
CA LYS A 343 22.29 -10.14 42.15
C LYS A 343 22.84 -8.79 42.64
N LYS A 344 22.07 -7.70 42.54
CA LYS A 344 22.44 -6.38 43.10
C LYS A 344 21.50 -6.00 44.25
N ASP A 345 20.99 -4.76 44.27
CA ASP A 345 20.18 -4.23 45.36
C ASP A 345 18.69 -4.50 45.17
N LEU A 346 17.97 -4.68 46.29
CA LEU A 346 16.52 -4.81 46.35
C LEU A 346 15.91 -3.66 47.16
N VAL A 347 14.90 -3.00 46.60
CA VAL A 347 14.09 -1.98 47.29
C VAL A 347 12.62 -2.40 47.26
N ALA A 348 11.97 -2.41 48.42
CA ALA A 348 10.53 -2.67 48.55
C ALA A 348 9.93 -1.88 49.72
N GLU A 349 8.64 -1.55 49.68
CA GLU A 349 7.95 -0.91 50.79
C GLU A 349 7.82 -1.87 51.99
N TYR A 350 7.32 -3.08 51.73
CA TYR A 350 7.20 -4.16 52.72
C TYR A 350 7.55 -5.53 52.14
N ILE A 351 7.95 -6.46 52.99
CA ILE A 351 8.27 -7.84 52.64
C ILE A 351 7.59 -8.76 53.65
N GLU A 352 6.68 -9.62 53.20
CA GLU A 352 5.89 -10.49 54.07
C GLU A 352 5.87 -11.93 53.56
N ASN A 353 6.17 -12.90 54.43
CA ASN A 353 6.12 -14.33 54.10
C ASN A 353 6.86 -14.66 52.79
N ALA A 354 8.09 -14.15 52.63
CA ALA A 354 8.88 -14.31 51.40
C ALA A 354 10.25 -14.98 51.66
N ASN A 355 10.76 -15.68 50.66
CA ASN A 355 12.12 -16.23 50.65
C ASN A 355 12.99 -15.44 49.67
N ILE A 356 13.90 -14.63 50.20
CA ILE A 356 14.70 -13.67 49.44
C ILE A 356 16.18 -13.99 49.57
N LYS A 357 16.87 -14.01 48.44
CA LYS A 357 18.33 -14.02 48.34
C LYS A 357 18.78 -12.81 47.55
N CYS A 358 19.47 -11.88 48.21
CA CYS A 358 19.96 -10.65 47.60
C CYS A 358 21.48 -10.58 47.82
N ALA A 359 22.27 -10.52 46.77
CA ALA A 359 23.73 -10.45 46.91
C ALA A 359 24.21 -9.03 47.27
N GLY A 360 23.44 -7.98 46.92
CA GLY A 360 23.69 -6.60 47.33
C GLY A 360 22.94 -6.22 48.62
N ASN A 361 22.45 -4.98 48.66
CA ASN A 361 21.74 -4.41 49.80
C ASN A 361 20.23 -4.56 49.67
N ILE A 362 19.53 -4.66 50.81
CA ILE A 362 18.08 -4.61 50.88
C ILE A 362 17.66 -3.33 51.61
N GLN A 363 16.81 -2.54 50.97
CA GLN A 363 16.21 -1.35 51.58
C GLN A 363 14.69 -1.50 51.68
N PHE A 364 14.13 -1.15 52.84
CA PHE A 364 12.68 -1.17 53.05
C PHE A 364 12.19 0.02 53.86
N THR A 365 10.93 0.41 53.70
CA THR A 365 10.36 1.62 54.34
C THR A 365 9.30 1.33 55.40
N ASN A 366 8.60 0.20 55.31
CA ASN A 366 7.53 -0.15 56.24
C ASN A 366 7.93 -1.35 57.11
N SER A 367 7.93 -2.56 56.56
CA SER A 367 8.16 -3.75 57.39
C SER A 367 8.78 -4.94 56.66
N ILE A 368 9.47 -5.78 57.42
CA ILE A 368 9.80 -7.15 57.05
C ILE A 368 9.11 -8.07 58.07
N LEU A 369 8.19 -8.93 57.60
CA LEU A 369 7.36 -9.80 58.43
C LEU A 369 7.52 -11.26 58.02
N HIS A 370 7.81 -12.14 59.00
CA HIS A 370 7.80 -13.60 58.83
C HIS A 370 8.52 -14.12 57.57
N SER A 371 9.64 -13.49 57.22
CA SER A 371 10.35 -13.75 55.96
C SER A 371 11.71 -14.40 56.21
N LYS A 372 12.18 -15.17 55.23
CA LYS A 372 13.53 -15.74 55.21
C LYS A 372 14.39 -14.96 54.23
N ILE A 373 15.38 -14.24 54.74
CA ILE A 373 16.21 -13.34 53.94
C ILE A 373 17.68 -13.70 54.13
N ILE A 374 18.37 -13.88 53.01
CA ILE A 374 19.83 -13.96 52.94
C ILE A 374 20.30 -12.77 52.12
N CYS A 375 20.97 -11.83 52.76
CA CYS A 375 21.55 -10.63 52.17
C CYS A 375 23.08 -10.77 52.20
N GLY A 376 23.76 -10.40 51.11
CA GLY A 376 25.23 -10.35 51.06
C GLY A 376 25.80 -8.99 51.47
N GLY A 377 24.98 -7.94 51.46
CA GLY A 377 25.32 -6.59 51.87
C GLY A 377 24.60 -6.18 53.16
N SER A 378 24.02 -4.98 53.17
CA SER A 378 23.30 -4.47 54.33
C SER A 378 21.77 -4.53 54.15
N ILE A 379 21.06 -4.77 55.26
CA ILE A 379 19.60 -4.64 55.33
C ILE A 379 19.28 -3.35 56.08
N LYS A 380 18.70 -2.36 55.39
CA LYS A 380 18.45 -1.03 55.93
C LYS A 380 16.97 -0.65 55.85
N GLY A 381 16.39 -0.46 57.03
CA GLY A 381 15.07 0.16 57.17
C GLY A 381 15.16 1.70 57.10
N ILE A 382 14.21 2.33 56.44
CA ILE A 382 14.09 3.79 56.35
C ILE A 382 12.89 4.27 57.15
N GLY A 383 13.11 5.32 57.97
CA GLY A 383 12.04 5.92 58.76
C GLY A 383 11.63 5.02 59.93
N LYS A 384 10.32 4.90 60.17
CA LYS A 384 9.75 4.07 61.24
C LYS A 384 9.52 2.63 60.75
N SER A 385 10.58 2.00 60.28
CA SER A 385 10.53 0.65 59.72
C SER A 385 10.75 -0.42 60.79
N VAL A 386 10.09 -1.57 60.68
CA VAL A 386 10.19 -2.67 61.66
C VAL A 386 10.48 -4.02 61.02
N ILE A 387 11.18 -4.89 61.76
CA ILE A 387 11.38 -6.29 61.40
C ILE A 387 10.72 -7.14 62.47
N ILE A 388 9.75 -7.98 62.10
CA ILE A 388 8.97 -8.79 63.05
C ILE A 388 8.91 -10.24 62.56
N GLY A 389 9.68 -11.10 63.24
CA GLY A 389 9.73 -12.54 62.96
C GLY A 389 10.42 -12.91 61.64
N GLY A 390 10.74 -14.19 61.50
CA GLY A 390 11.47 -14.74 60.34
C GLY A 390 12.93 -15.06 60.63
N GLU A 391 13.67 -15.36 59.57
CA GLU A 391 15.09 -15.73 59.60
C GLU A 391 15.88 -14.76 58.72
N ILE A 392 16.74 -13.94 59.32
CA ILE A 392 17.51 -12.93 58.58
C ILE A 392 19.00 -13.20 58.78
N PHE A 393 19.69 -13.36 57.66
CA PHE A 393 21.15 -13.47 57.58
C PHE A 393 21.65 -12.33 56.68
N ALA A 394 22.51 -11.48 57.21
CA ALA A 394 23.11 -10.37 56.51
C ALA A 394 24.61 -10.34 56.77
#